data_AF-A0A2V6S0F4-F1
#
_entry.id   AF-A0A2V6S0F4-F1
#
_cell.length_a   1.000
_cell.length_b   1.000
_cell.length_c   1.000
_cell.angle_alpha   90.00
_cell.angle_beta   90.00
_cell.angle_gamma   90.00
#
_symmetry.space_group_name_H-M   'P 1'
#
loop_
_entity.id
_entity.type
_entity.pdbx_description
1 polymer ?
#
loop_
_entity_poly.entity_id
_entity_poly.type
_entity_poly.pdbx_seq_one_letter_code
_entity_poly.pdbx_strand_id
1 'polypeptide(L)'
;MRVHRRHVGIHADADGAAPHLPRRRSRRTRHEDQGGQHPEHHWRPHRFLLWVTAGDRSRAQVVTWEPVSASDYPEIRAELRERIQQDPWAAALGIQYLDLRRGYCRVRLRLQPHMVNFQGYPHGSVIFALADVAFGAACNSHGEAAVALNVTIAFLDAVTPDATLIAEGREKKQGRRAGFYEIEVTTEDGAPVALAHCVAHRVGR
;
A
#
# COMPACT_ATOMS: atom_id res chain seq x y z
N MET A 1 -7.50 -11.80 49.50
CA MET A 1 -8.64 -11.56 48.58
C MET A 1 -8.48 -12.50 47.39
N ARG A 2 -9.32 -13.55 47.30
CA ARG A 2 -9.18 -14.66 46.33
C ARG A 2 -9.68 -14.22 44.94
N VAL A 3 -8.88 -14.45 43.90
CA VAL A 3 -9.29 -14.26 42.50
C VAL A 3 -9.80 -15.59 41.95
N HIS A 4 -11.10 -15.67 41.65
CA HIS A 4 -11.69 -16.80 40.94
C HIS A 4 -11.49 -16.63 39.43
N ARG A 5 -10.70 -17.53 38.81
CA ARG A 5 -10.70 -17.73 37.36
C ARG A 5 -11.93 -18.55 36.97
N ARG A 6 -12.83 -17.98 36.17
CA ARG A 6 -13.84 -18.77 35.44
C ARG A 6 -13.27 -19.10 34.06
N HIS A 7 -13.18 -20.39 33.75
CA HIS A 7 -13.05 -20.90 32.39
C HIS A 7 -14.37 -20.68 31.65
N VAL A 8 -14.31 -20.10 30.45
CA VAL A 8 -15.41 -20.12 29.48
C VAL A 8 -14.95 -21.06 28.37
N GLY A 9 -15.56 -22.24 28.30
CA GLY A 9 -15.36 -23.18 27.20
C GLY A 9 -16.07 -22.66 25.96
N ILE A 10 -15.36 -22.64 24.83
CA ILE A 10 -15.94 -22.35 23.51
C ILE A 10 -16.26 -23.70 22.88
N HIS A 11 -17.54 -24.04 22.85
CA HIS A 11 -18.05 -25.10 21.96
C HIS A 11 -18.10 -24.54 20.54
N ALA A 12 -17.40 -25.21 19.63
CA ALA A 12 -17.49 -24.95 18.19
C ALA A 12 -18.52 -25.92 17.61
N ASP A 13 -19.70 -25.41 17.28
CA ASP A 13 -20.63 -26.10 16.38
C ASP A 13 -20.28 -25.70 14.95
N ALA A 14 -19.82 -26.70 14.21
CA ALA A 14 -19.66 -26.66 12.76
C ALA A 14 -21.00 -27.02 12.13
N ASP A 15 -21.65 -26.07 11.45
CA ASP A 15 -22.57 -26.40 10.37
C ASP A 15 -22.58 -25.28 9.34
N GLY A 16 -22.25 -25.68 8.11
CA GLY A 16 -22.03 -24.79 6.99
C GLY A 16 -23.32 -24.44 6.25
N ALA A 17 -23.39 -23.19 5.81
CA ALA A 17 -23.93 -22.80 4.50
C ALA A 17 -23.52 -21.34 4.24
N ALA A 18 -22.66 -21.12 3.23
CA ALA A 18 -22.37 -19.77 2.74
C ALA A 18 -23.58 -19.24 1.95
N PRO A 19 -24.00 -17.97 2.12
CA PRO A 19 -25.13 -17.43 1.38
C PRO A 19 -24.77 -17.24 -0.11
N HIS A 20 -25.63 -17.75 -0.98
CA HIS A 20 -25.53 -17.61 -2.44
C HIS A 20 -25.69 -16.14 -2.88
N LEU A 21 -24.66 -15.57 -3.49
CA LEU A 21 -24.73 -14.29 -4.19
C LEU A 21 -25.29 -14.45 -5.63
N PRO A 22 -26.09 -13.51 -6.14
CA PRO A 22 -26.68 -13.61 -7.47
C PRO A 22 -25.61 -13.49 -8.58
N ARG A 23 -25.56 -14.48 -9.46
CA ARG A 23 -24.72 -14.47 -10.67
C ARG A 23 -25.19 -13.38 -11.63
N ARG A 24 -24.37 -12.35 -11.86
CA ARG A 24 -24.60 -11.36 -12.93
C ARG A 24 -24.27 -12.03 -14.28
N ARG A 25 -25.27 -12.15 -15.15
CA ARG A 25 -25.10 -12.69 -16.52
C ARG A 25 -24.11 -11.81 -17.30
N SER A 26 -22.97 -12.37 -17.69
CA SER A 26 -22.09 -11.74 -18.68
C SER A 26 -22.67 -11.97 -20.08
N ARG A 27 -23.02 -10.89 -20.77
CA ARG A 27 -23.24 -10.91 -22.22
C ARG A 27 -21.85 -11.08 -22.87
N ARG A 28 -21.58 -12.26 -23.43
CA ARG A 28 -20.47 -12.44 -24.37
C ARG A 28 -20.83 -11.72 -25.67
N THR A 29 -20.12 -10.63 -25.98
CA THR A 29 -19.99 -10.15 -27.36
C THR A 29 -18.72 -10.75 -27.95
N ARG A 30 -18.87 -11.47 -29.06
CA ARG A 30 -17.74 -11.83 -29.95
C ARG A 30 -17.11 -10.53 -30.44
N HIS A 31 -15.79 -10.43 -30.35
CA HIS A 31 -15.04 -9.46 -31.13
C HIS A 31 -14.06 -10.21 -32.03
N GLU A 32 -14.21 -9.99 -33.32
CA GLU A 32 -13.31 -10.42 -34.38
C GLU A 32 -11.96 -9.73 -34.25
N ASP A 33 -10.95 -10.49 -34.64
CA ASP A 33 -9.54 -10.16 -34.70
C ASP A 33 -9.27 -9.29 -35.94
N GLN A 34 -8.79 -8.06 -35.75
CA GLN A 34 -8.12 -7.28 -36.79
C GLN A 34 -6.97 -6.49 -36.18
N GLY A 35 -5.76 -6.76 -36.69
CA GLY A 35 -4.52 -6.14 -36.27
C GLY A 35 -4.45 -4.64 -36.57
N GLY A 36 -3.75 -3.91 -35.70
CA GLY A 36 -3.43 -2.51 -35.89
C GLY A 36 -2.80 -1.88 -34.66
N GLN A 37 -1.48 -1.67 -34.72
CA GLN A 37 -0.66 -0.63 -34.06
C GLN A 37 -0.81 -0.45 -32.53
N HIS A 38 0.29 -0.71 -31.83
CA HIS A 38 0.52 -0.35 -30.43
C HIS A 38 0.21 1.13 -30.16
N PRO A 39 -0.70 1.47 -29.22
CA PRO A 39 -0.84 2.85 -28.80
C PRO A 39 0.20 3.15 -27.72
N GLU A 40 0.90 4.27 -27.88
CA GLU A 40 1.70 4.87 -26.82
C GLU A 40 0.82 5.13 -25.59
N HIS A 41 1.25 4.68 -24.42
CA HIS A 41 0.54 4.82 -23.16
C HIS A 41 0.46 6.30 -22.74
N HIS A 42 -0.57 7.00 -23.22
CA HIS A 42 -0.96 8.31 -22.72
C HIS A 42 -1.60 8.16 -21.34
N TRP A 43 -0.80 8.38 -20.30
CA TRP A 43 -1.19 8.45 -18.90
C TRP A 43 -2.12 9.65 -18.62
N ARG A 44 -3.14 9.47 -17.78
CA ARG A 44 -4.01 10.56 -17.27
C ARG A 44 -3.95 10.62 -15.74
N PRO A 45 -3.80 11.79 -15.12
CA PRO A 45 -3.86 11.91 -13.65
C PRO A 45 -5.28 11.61 -13.13
N HIS A 46 -5.40 10.72 -12.15
CA HIS A 46 -6.67 10.40 -11.49
C HIS A 46 -6.91 11.29 -10.25
N ARG A 47 -8.18 11.64 -10.04
CA ARG A 47 -8.66 12.72 -9.16
C ARG A 47 -9.33 12.17 -7.88
N PHE A 48 -8.98 12.67 -6.68
CA PHE A 48 -9.49 12.18 -5.38
C PHE A 48 -10.29 13.14 -4.51
N LEU A 49 -11.56 12.87 -4.19
CA LEU A 49 -12.32 13.70 -3.26
C LEU A 49 -11.89 13.52 -1.78
N LEU A 50 -11.22 14.50 -1.16
CA LEU A 50 -11.05 14.59 0.30
C LEU A 50 -12.06 15.60 0.90
N TRP A 51 -12.92 15.17 1.84
CA TRP A 51 -13.85 16.08 2.54
C TRP A 51 -13.10 16.86 3.62
N VAL A 52 -12.87 18.16 3.42
CA VAL A 52 -12.38 19.08 4.46
C VAL A 52 -13.57 19.86 5.01
N THR A 53 -13.92 19.65 6.28
CA THR A 53 -14.93 20.47 6.95
C THR A 53 -14.27 21.75 7.48
N ALA A 54 -14.17 22.75 6.62
CA ALA A 54 -13.99 24.14 7.06
C ALA A 54 -15.11 24.98 6.45
N GLY A 55 -15.86 25.65 7.33
CA GLY A 55 -16.87 26.68 7.07
C GLY A 55 -17.38 26.85 5.65
N ASP A 56 -18.60 26.35 5.42
CA ASP A 56 -19.46 26.64 4.28
C ASP A 56 -19.01 26.03 2.93
N ARG A 57 -19.80 25.04 2.48
CA ARG A 57 -19.70 24.21 1.27
C ARG A 57 -18.63 23.12 1.29
N SER A 58 -19.13 21.90 1.45
CA SER A 58 -18.42 20.64 1.31
C SER A 58 -17.98 20.40 -0.15
N ARG A 59 -16.92 21.10 -0.59
CA ARG A 59 -16.19 20.76 -1.82
C ARG A 59 -15.11 19.77 -1.44
N ALA A 60 -15.34 18.51 -1.77
CA ALA A 60 -14.28 17.54 -1.63
C ALA A 60 -13.19 17.83 -2.67
N GLN A 61 -11.96 18.05 -2.17
CA GLN A 61 -10.85 18.46 -3.00
C GLN A 61 -10.21 17.23 -3.61
N VAL A 62 -10.21 17.21 -4.94
CA VAL A 62 -9.40 16.36 -5.79
C VAL A 62 -7.92 16.50 -5.45
N VAL A 63 -7.33 15.55 -4.72
CA VAL A 63 -5.87 15.41 -4.64
C VAL A 63 -5.43 14.64 -5.89
N THR A 64 -4.83 15.33 -6.85
CA THR A 64 -4.11 14.68 -7.95
C THR A 64 -2.65 14.62 -7.56
N TRP A 65 -2.13 13.42 -7.42
CA TRP A 65 -0.69 13.22 -7.31
C TRP A 65 -0.11 13.28 -8.72
N GLU A 66 0.76 14.27 -8.95
CA GLU A 66 1.61 14.24 -10.13
C GLU A 66 2.56 13.03 -10.02
N PRO A 67 2.83 12.32 -11.11
CA PRO A 67 3.79 11.23 -11.09
C PRO A 67 5.15 11.87 -10.85
N VAL A 68 5.73 11.60 -9.68
CA VAL A 68 7.08 12.07 -9.38
C VAL A 68 8.03 11.28 -10.25
N SER A 69 8.91 11.97 -10.95
CA SER A 69 9.93 11.29 -11.73
C SER A 69 10.93 10.67 -10.76
N ALA A 70 11.18 9.37 -10.88
CA ALA A 70 12.22 8.68 -10.11
C ALA A 70 13.58 9.42 -10.17
N SER A 71 13.85 10.17 -11.25
CA SER A 71 15.06 11.00 -11.41
C SER A 71 15.25 12.08 -10.34
N ASP A 72 14.19 12.48 -9.63
CA ASP A 72 14.24 13.56 -8.64
C ASP A 72 14.91 13.13 -7.33
N TYR A 73 15.09 11.81 -7.14
CA TYR A 73 15.71 11.25 -5.95
C TYR A 73 17.14 10.75 -6.22
N PRO A 74 18.13 11.14 -5.40
CA PRO A 74 19.50 10.70 -5.55
C PRO A 74 19.65 9.18 -5.42
N GLU A 75 20.60 8.61 -6.15
CA GLU A 75 21.01 7.22 -5.96
C GLU A 75 21.55 6.96 -4.55
N ILE A 76 21.43 5.71 -4.11
CA ILE A 76 22.04 5.21 -2.88
C ILE A 76 23.17 4.24 -3.20
N ARG A 77 24.06 4.02 -2.22
CA ARG A 77 25.16 3.06 -2.35
C ARG A 77 24.62 1.65 -2.61
N ALA A 78 25.29 0.90 -3.49
CA ALA A 78 24.83 -0.43 -3.93
C ALA A 78 24.68 -1.41 -2.75
N GLU A 79 25.60 -1.37 -1.79
CA GLU A 79 25.57 -2.28 -0.63
C GLU A 79 24.37 -1.97 0.29
N LEU A 80 24.01 -0.68 0.43
CA LEU A 80 22.83 -0.28 1.18
C LEU A 80 21.54 -0.71 0.47
N ARG A 81 21.50 -0.52 -0.86
CA ARG A 81 20.39 -0.97 -1.71
C ARG A 81 20.17 -2.46 -1.55
N GLU A 82 21.22 -3.27 -1.71
CA GLU A 82 21.16 -4.72 -1.58
C GLU A 82 20.65 -5.14 -0.20
N ARG A 83 21.21 -4.57 0.87
CA ARG A 83 20.78 -4.86 2.24
C ARG A 83 19.29 -4.58 2.49
N ILE A 84 18.78 -3.46 1.97
CA ILE A 84 17.35 -3.11 2.09
C ILE A 84 16.49 -4.08 1.26
N GLN A 85 16.92 -4.42 0.05
CA GLN A 85 16.18 -5.31 -0.84
C GLN A 85 16.16 -6.77 -0.34
N GLN A 86 17.09 -7.15 0.54
CA GLN A 86 17.14 -8.44 1.22
C GLN A 86 16.28 -8.50 2.50
N ASP A 87 15.36 -7.54 2.71
CA ASP A 87 14.42 -7.58 3.84
C ASP A 87 13.65 -8.93 3.86
N PRO A 88 13.85 -9.76 4.90
CA PRO A 88 13.22 -11.08 4.97
C PRO A 88 11.70 -10.98 5.12
N TRP A 89 11.18 -9.90 5.70
CA TRP A 89 9.74 -9.70 5.84
C TRP A 89 9.09 -9.40 4.48
N ALA A 90 9.68 -8.49 3.71
CA ALA A 90 9.25 -8.21 2.34
C ALA A 90 9.28 -9.48 1.47
N ALA A 91 10.36 -10.26 1.55
CA ALA A 91 10.51 -11.52 0.82
C ALA A 91 9.44 -12.55 1.20
N ALA A 92 9.13 -12.70 2.50
CA ALA A 92 8.12 -13.65 2.98
C ALA A 92 6.70 -13.33 2.45
N LEU A 93 6.39 -12.05 2.26
CA LEU A 93 5.12 -11.61 1.66
C LEU A 93 5.13 -11.66 0.12
N GLY A 94 6.30 -11.85 -0.51
CA GLY A 94 6.45 -11.78 -1.97
C GLY A 94 6.45 -10.34 -2.51
N ILE A 95 6.79 -9.36 -1.67
CA ILE A 95 6.94 -7.96 -2.07
C ILE A 95 8.21 -7.80 -2.90
N GLN A 96 8.12 -7.05 -4.00
CA GLN A 96 9.24 -6.81 -4.91
C GLN A 96 9.55 -5.33 -4.99
N TYR A 97 10.83 -4.99 -4.87
CA TYR A 97 11.31 -3.62 -5.03
C TYR A 97 11.38 -3.26 -6.51
N LEU A 98 10.68 -2.19 -6.90
CA LEU A 98 10.67 -1.65 -8.26
C LEU A 98 11.70 -0.53 -8.43
N ASP A 99 11.77 0.35 -7.43
CA ASP A 99 12.79 1.40 -7.37
C ASP A 99 13.09 1.73 -5.90
N LEU A 100 14.32 2.12 -5.64
CA LEU A 100 14.79 2.50 -4.31
C LEU A 100 15.84 3.58 -4.45
N ARG A 101 15.60 4.74 -3.87
CA ARG A 101 16.47 5.92 -3.95
C ARG A 101 16.49 6.60 -2.59
N ARG A 102 17.33 7.63 -2.44
CA ARG A 102 17.45 8.34 -1.18
C ARG A 102 16.16 9.11 -0.87
N GLY A 103 15.45 8.71 0.18
CA GLY A 103 14.15 9.26 0.59
C GLY A 103 12.96 8.71 -0.20
N TYR A 104 13.14 7.69 -1.04
CA TYR A 104 12.12 7.20 -1.95
C TYR A 104 12.16 5.68 -2.12
N CYS A 105 11.00 5.05 -2.18
CA CYS A 105 10.88 3.64 -2.48
C CYS A 105 9.58 3.34 -3.22
N ARG A 106 9.65 2.47 -4.23
CA ARG A 106 8.49 1.91 -4.91
C ARG A 106 8.56 0.39 -4.87
N VAL A 107 7.49 -0.24 -4.42
CA VAL A 107 7.38 -1.69 -4.28
C VAL A 107 6.08 -2.20 -4.89
N ARG A 108 6.04 -3.49 -5.24
CA ARG A 108 4.84 -4.18 -5.72
C ARG A 108 4.53 -5.45 -4.94
N LEU A 109 3.25 -5.79 -4.87
CA LEU A 109 2.75 -7.05 -4.33
C LEU A 109 1.58 -7.57 -5.18
N ARG A 110 1.72 -8.81 -5.67
CA ARG A 110 0.58 -9.55 -6.20
C ARG A 110 -0.14 -10.21 -5.03
N LEU A 111 -1.41 -9.88 -4.80
CA LEU A 111 -2.18 -10.49 -3.75
C LEU A 111 -2.37 -11.99 -4.01
N GLN A 112 -2.30 -12.77 -2.93
CA GLN A 112 -2.47 -14.23 -2.96
C GLN A 112 -3.80 -14.63 -2.33
N PRO A 113 -4.37 -15.80 -2.67
CA PRO A 113 -5.68 -16.22 -2.18
C PRO A 113 -5.83 -16.23 -0.65
N HIS A 114 -4.74 -16.44 0.09
CA HIS A 114 -4.75 -16.46 1.56
C HIS A 114 -4.65 -15.07 2.20
N MET A 115 -4.45 -14.01 1.42
CA MET A 115 -4.28 -12.62 1.88
C MET A 115 -5.61 -11.87 2.01
N VAL A 116 -6.68 -12.59 2.32
CA VAL A 116 -8.03 -12.04 2.47
C VAL A 116 -8.48 -12.08 3.93
N ASN A 117 -9.42 -11.20 4.27
CA ASN A 117 -10.12 -11.23 5.55
C ASN A 117 -11.31 -12.21 5.51
N PHE A 118 -12.02 -12.34 6.63
CA PHE A 118 -13.19 -13.23 6.76
C PHE A 118 -14.36 -12.87 5.83
N GLN A 119 -14.34 -11.69 5.20
CA GLN A 119 -15.34 -11.24 4.22
C GLN A 119 -14.89 -11.49 2.77
N GLY A 120 -13.69 -12.07 2.57
CA GLY A 120 -13.14 -12.35 1.24
C GLY A 120 -12.51 -11.15 0.54
N TYR A 121 -12.31 -10.01 1.24
CA TYR A 121 -11.57 -8.87 0.70
C TYR A 121 -10.10 -8.92 1.11
N PRO A 122 -9.17 -8.33 0.34
CA PRO A 122 -7.78 -8.17 0.75
C PRO A 122 -7.68 -7.64 2.18
N HIS A 123 -6.90 -8.32 3.01
CA HIS A 123 -6.81 -7.98 4.42
C HIS A 123 -6.08 -6.64 4.59
N GLY A 124 -6.64 -5.72 5.38
CA GLY A 124 -6.07 -4.39 5.59
C GLY A 124 -4.62 -4.41 6.10
N SER A 125 -4.24 -5.42 6.89
CA SER A 125 -2.85 -5.60 7.35
C SER A 125 -1.87 -5.94 6.21
N VAL A 126 -2.31 -6.56 5.11
CA VAL A 126 -1.45 -6.85 3.96
C VAL A 126 -1.17 -5.56 3.18
N ILE A 127 -2.18 -4.73 3.00
CA ILE A 127 -2.06 -3.40 2.40
C ILE A 127 -1.16 -2.51 3.27
N PHE A 128 -1.35 -2.54 4.59
CA PHE A 128 -0.50 -1.83 5.54
C PHE A 128 0.95 -2.33 5.49
N ALA A 129 1.18 -3.65 5.48
CA ALA A 129 2.54 -4.20 5.41
C ALA A 129 3.26 -3.77 4.12
N LEU A 130 2.56 -3.73 2.98
CA LEU A 130 3.12 -3.19 1.74
C LEU A 130 3.55 -1.73 1.88
N ALA A 131 2.69 -0.90 2.49
CA ALA A 131 3.00 0.51 2.75
C ALA A 131 4.17 0.67 3.73
N ASP A 132 4.22 -0.14 4.78
CA ASP A 132 5.28 -0.12 5.79
C ASP A 132 6.64 -0.54 5.22
N VAL A 133 6.67 -1.54 4.32
CA VAL A 133 7.91 -1.91 3.60
C VAL A 133 8.42 -0.75 2.73
N ALA A 134 7.53 -0.09 2.00
CA ALA A 134 7.88 1.10 1.22
C ALA A 134 8.44 2.22 2.13
N PHE A 135 7.77 2.48 3.25
CA PHE A 135 8.19 3.46 4.24
C PHE A 135 9.55 3.13 4.87
N GLY A 136 9.72 1.91 5.37
CA GLY A 136 10.94 1.42 6.01
C GLY A 136 12.14 1.54 5.09
N ALA A 137 11.99 1.13 3.83
CA ALA A 137 13.01 1.27 2.81
C ALA A 137 13.32 2.74 2.48
N ALA A 138 12.29 3.58 2.28
CA ALA A 138 12.47 4.99 1.98
C ALA A 138 13.20 5.75 3.12
N CYS A 139 12.83 5.52 4.39
CA CYS A 139 13.46 6.23 5.50
C CYS A 139 14.89 5.71 5.83
N ASN A 140 15.15 4.41 5.68
CA ASN A 140 16.48 3.83 5.90
C ASN A 140 17.44 4.01 4.71
N SER A 141 16.94 4.45 3.55
CA SER A 141 17.76 4.74 2.36
C SER A 141 18.82 5.83 2.57
N HIS A 142 18.74 6.60 3.66
CA HIS A 142 19.75 7.59 4.03
C HIS A 142 21.02 6.97 4.64
N GLY A 143 21.04 5.67 4.89
CA GLY A 143 22.18 4.94 5.46
C GLY A 143 22.32 5.00 6.97
N GLU A 144 21.49 5.80 7.64
CA GLU A 144 21.39 5.84 9.11
C GLU A 144 20.15 5.06 9.53
N ALA A 145 20.26 4.26 10.59
CA ALA A 145 19.14 3.47 11.10
C ALA A 145 17.98 4.38 11.53
N ALA A 146 16.80 4.09 10.99
CA ALA A 146 15.56 4.78 11.29
C ALA A 146 14.46 3.77 11.67
N VAL A 147 13.66 4.13 12.67
CA VAL A 147 12.54 3.32 13.18
C VAL A 147 11.24 4.10 13.08
N ALA A 148 10.12 3.42 12.85
CA ALA A 148 8.80 4.04 12.84
C ALA A 148 8.45 4.59 14.24
N LEU A 149 8.04 5.86 14.31
CA LEU A 149 7.41 6.47 15.49
C LEU A 149 5.89 6.44 15.39
N ASN A 150 5.38 6.73 14.20
CA ASN A 150 3.95 6.76 13.92
C ASN A 150 3.71 6.38 12.47
N VAL A 151 2.68 5.57 12.24
CA VAL A 151 2.12 5.34 10.92
C VAL A 151 0.61 5.47 11.05
N THR A 152 0.03 6.37 10.26
CA THR A 152 -1.42 6.53 10.15
C THR A 152 -1.81 6.20 8.72
N ILE A 153 -2.73 5.26 8.53
CA ILE A 153 -3.19 4.82 7.20
C ILE A 153 -4.71 5.02 7.06
N ALA A 154 -5.13 5.51 5.90
CA ALA A 154 -6.52 5.57 5.47
C ALA A 154 -6.73 4.58 4.31
N PHE A 155 -7.73 3.72 4.42
CA PHE A 155 -8.17 2.83 3.34
C PHE A 155 -9.25 3.54 2.55
N LEU A 156 -8.99 3.76 1.26
CA LEU A 156 -9.80 4.62 0.39
C LEU A 156 -10.77 3.83 -0.47
N ASP A 157 -10.34 2.67 -0.97
CA ASP A 157 -11.18 1.79 -1.79
C ASP A 157 -10.82 0.30 -1.59
N ALA A 158 -11.78 -0.56 -1.88
CA ALA A 158 -11.60 -2.01 -1.86
C ALA A 158 -11.05 -2.49 -3.20
N VAL A 159 -10.23 -3.55 -3.17
CA VAL A 159 -9.64 -4.16 -4.37
C VAL A 159 -9.96 -5.65 -4.43
N THR A 160 -9.80 -6.24 -5.62
CA THR A 160 -10.04 -7.66 -5.80
C THR A 160 -8.96 -8.50 -5.11
N PRO A 161 -9.27 -9.73 -4.64
CA PRO A 161 -8.30 -10.63 -3.99
C PRO A 161 -7.10 -11.01 -4.85
N ASP A 162 -7.20 -10.80 -6.16
CA ASP A 162 -6.16 -11.05 -7.13
C ASP A 162 -5.59 -9.74 -7.68
N ALA A 163 -5.75 -8.59 -7.02
CA ALA A 163 -5.14 -7.36 -7.49
C ALA A 163 -3.61 -7.39 -7.36
N THR A 164 -2.94 -6.65 -8.24
CA THR A 164 -1.55 -6.25 -8.05
C THR A 164 -1.54 -4.84 -7.47
N LEU A 165 -0.86 -4.67 -6.33
CA LEU A 165 -0.76 -3.40 -5.62
C LEU A 165 0.65 -2.83 -5.75
N ILE A 166 0.72 -1.50 -5.86
CA ILE A 166 1.93 -0.70 -5.85
C ILE A 166 1.89 0.19 -4.62
N ALA A 167 2.95 0.18 -3.82
CA ALA A 167 3.15 1.21 -2.80
C ALA A 167 4.35 2.09 -3.18
N GLU A 168 4.15 3.39 -3.13
CA GLU A 168 5.16 4.39 -3.42
C GLU A 168 5.33 5.32 -2.22
N GLY A 169 6.49 5.23 -1.56
CA GLY A 169 6.86 6.00 -0.39
C GLY A 169 7.76 7.16 -0.75
N ARG A 170 7.39 8.38 -0.31
CA ARG A 170 8.08 9.63 -0.61
C ARG A 170 8.40 10.38 0.67
N GLU A 171 9.66 10.78 0.81
CA GLU A 171 10.06 11.74 1.83
C GLU A 171 9.45 13.12 1.53
N LYS A 172 8.74 13.67 2.52
CA LYS A 172 8.24 15.05 2.47
C LYS A 172 9.19 16.01 3.18
N LYS A 173 9.82 15.55 4.26
CA LYS A 173 10.79 16.36 5.01
C LYS A 173 11.71 15.49 5.85
N GLN A 174 13.01 15.72 5.75
CA GLN A 174 13.99 15.16 6.67
C GLN A 174 14.55 16.22 7.62
N GLY A 175 14.28 16.05 8.91
CA GLY A 175 14.92 16.80 9.98
C GLY A 175 16.14 16.08 10.56
N ARG A 176 16.68 16.60 11.66
CA ARG A 176 17.85 16.01 12.34
C ARG A 176 17.57 14.64 12.93
N ARG A 177 16.42 14.48 13.59
CA ARG A 177 16.04 13.25 14.31
C ARG A 177 14.75 12.61 13.80
N ALA A 178 13.92 13.36 13.09
CA ALA A 178 12.64 12.88 12.57
C ALA A 178 12.57 13.09 11.06
N GLY A 179 12.00 12.11 10.35
CA GLY A 179 11.65 12.19 8.94
C GLY A 179 10.15 11.99 8.75
N PHE A 180 9.56 12.71 7.82
CA PHE A 180 8.14 12.67 7.49
C PHE A 180 7.97 12.14 6.07
N TYR A 181 7.14 11.12 5.94
CA TYR A 181 6.93 10.38 4.70
C TYR A 181 5.45 10.24 4.42
N GLU A 182 5.15 10.07 3.16
CA GLU A 182 3.82 9.72 2.68
C GLU A 182 3.92 8.55 1.73
N ILE A 183 3.01 7.60 1.89
CA ILE A 183 3.01 6.36 1.13
C ILE A 183 1.65 6.24 0.48
N GLU A 184 1.63 6.22 -0.84
CA GLU A 184 0.45 5.98 -1.64
C GLU A 184 0.40 4.51 -2.02
N VAL A 185 -0.73 3.85 -1.78
CA VAL A 185 -0.98 2.49 -2.27
C VAL A 185 -2.04 2.57 -3.36
N THR A 186 -1.72 2.01 -4.51
CA THR A 186 -2.57 1.97 -5.70
C THR A 186 -2.64 0.58 -6.28
N THR A 187 -3.63 0.33 -7.14
CA THR A 187 -3.60 -0.79 -8.08
C THR A 187 -2.59 -0.52 -9.19
N GLU A 188 -2.27 -1.53 -9.99
CA GLU A 188 -1.33 -1.40 -11.12
C GLU A 188 -1.79 -0.38 -12.18
N ASP A 189 -3.11 -0.19 -12.37
CA ASP A 189 -3.71 0.83 -13.23
C ASP A 189 -3.83 2.20 -12.57
N GLY A 190 -3.35 2.36 -11.33
CA GLY A 190 -3.26 3.63 -10.63
C GLY A 190 -4.52 4.04 -9.85
N ALA A 191 -5.49 3.13 -9.69
CA ALA A 191 -6.63 3.40 -8.82
C ALA A 191 -6.17 3.40 -7.34
N PRO A 192 -6.70 4.28 -6.49
CA PRO A 192 -6.42 4.26 -5.06
C PRO A 192 -6.70 2.95 -4.38
N VAL A 193 -5.92 2.70 -3.33
CA VAL A 193 -6.27 1.72 -2.31
C VAL A 193 -6.12 2.31 -0.91
N ALA A 194 -4.98 2.95 -0.63
CA ALA A 194 -4.71 3.53 0.68
C ALA A 194 -3.74 4.70 0.60
N LEU A 195 -3.74 5.54 1.64
CA LEU A 195 -2.76 6.61 1.86
C LEU A 195 -2.25 6.51 3.29
N ALA A 196 -0.94 6.50 3.47
CA ALA A 196 -0.31 6.52 4.79
C ALA A 196 0.57 7.75 5.00
N HIS A 197 0.52 8.31 6.20
CA HIS A 197 1.44 9.33 6.68
C HIS A 197 2.29 8.71 7.79
N CYS A 198 3.60 8.81 7.62
CA CYS A 198 4.57 8.11 8.47
C CYS A 198 5.58 9.08 9.05
N VAL A 199 5.99 8.81 10.29
CA VAL A 199 7.06 9.52 11.00
C VAL A 199 8.12 8.52 11.41
N ALA A 200 9.36 8.75 10.99
CA ALA A 200 10.52 7.94 11.38
C ALA A 200 11.41 8.70 12.38
N HIS A 201 12.05 7.97 13.30
CA HIS A 201 13.11 8.46 14.18
C HIS A 201 14.47 7.89 13.82
N ARG A 202 15.52 8.71 13.80
CA ARG A 202 16.90 8.24 13.61
C ARG A 202 17.56 7.84 14.93
N VAL A 203 18.04 6.61 15.00
CA VAL A 203 18.52 5.97 16.25
C VAL A 203 19.93 6.44 16.65
N GLY A 204 20.72 6.99 15.72
CA GLY A 204 22.15 7.28 15.92
C GLY A 204 22.56 8.76 16.05
N ARG A 205 21.64 9.69 16.34
CA ARG A 205 21.92 11.15 16.40
C ARG A 205 21.19 11.92 17.51
#